data_AF-A0A0A3X3W2-F1
#
_entry.id   AF-A0A0A3X3W2-F1
#
_cell.length_a   1.000
_cell.length_b   1.000
_cell.length_c   1.000
_cell.angle_alpha   90.00
_cell.angle_beta   90.00
_cell.angle_gamma   90.00
#
_symmetry.space_group_name_H-M   'P 1'
#
loop_
_entity.id
_entity.type
_entity.pdbx_description
1 polymer ?
#
loop_
_entity_poly.entity_id
_entity_poly.type
_entity_poly.pdbx_seq_one_letter_code
_entity_poly.pdbx_strand_id
1 'polypeptide(L)'
;MQTHLFSRQPPSFRSFIIALVTCLVVLFFDWRMPHLVQPAREVLNAAYNPIYALASYPVLSREWLNQQTKSEAQLRRENTAMRAELLQAQVRLQKIAELSAENTRLRGLLDTPLIIDGRMEIAEVIGTDPDPLRHIIVINRGSNSQLRVGQTVLDDKGIMGQIISVYPHSSRVMLLSDKEHSLSVRLEHTGMRAIVSGTGDLGRLKMEYVPTSANIKVGEKVYSSGLGQHFPAGYLVGTISKVQRHNSGEFAQIDVTPAAQLAGGHHVVVLFSDSLAMEQPHVDR
;
A
#
# COMPACT_ATOMS: atom_id res chain seq x y z
N MET A 1 10.41 75.68 -25.82
CA MET A 1 10.42 76.92 -25.02
C MET A 1 9.94 76.57 -23.63
N GLN A 2 10.85 76.47 -22.65
CA GLN A 2 10.51 76.28 -21.23
C GLN A 2 10.42 77.65 -20.57
N THR A 3 9.47 77.85 -19.66
CA THR A 3 9.64 78.79 -18.53
C THR A 3 8.75 78.40 -17.35
N HIS A 4 9.41 78.32 -16.19
CA HIS A 4 8.90 78.09 -14.84
C HIS A 4 7.99 79.22 -14.34
N LEU A 5 7.06 78.94 -13.42
CA LEU A 5 6.52 79.92 -12.46
C LEU A 5 5.74 79.22 -11.32
N PHE A 6 6.45 78.81 -10.26
CA PHE A 6 5.85 78.58 -8.95
C PHE A 6 6.26 79.74 -8.02
N SER A 7 5.30 80.59 -7.64
CA SER A 7 5.46 81.54 -6.54
C SER A 7 4.35 81.30 -5.51
N ARG A 8 4.71 80.75 -4.36
CA ARG A 8 3.83 80.62 -3.19
C ARG A 8 3.79 81.96 -2.44
N GLN A 9 2.59 82.50 -2.20
CA GLN A 9 2.34 83.47 -1.13
C GLN A 9 1.74 82.72 0.07
N PRO A 10 2.08 83.07 1.34
CA PRO A 10 1.43 82.47 2.50
C PRO A 10 -0.05 82.89 2.54
N PRO A 11 -0.99 81.97 2.83
CA PRO A 11 -2.42 82.29 2.78
C PRO A 11 -2.77 83.33 3.85
N SER A 12 -3.39 84.42 3.40
CA SER A 12 -3.87 85.53 4.25
C SER A 12 -4.74 85.03 5.41
N PHE A 13 -4.74 85.72 6.56
CA PHE A 13 -5.58 85.40 7.74
C PHE A 13 -7.07 85.16 7.39
N ARG A 14 -7.54 85.77 6.30
CA ARG A 14 -8.88 85.55 5.72
C ARG A 14 -9.11 84.10 5.28
N SER A 15 -8.11 83.45 4.70
CA SER A 15 -8.15 82.04 4.31
C SER A 15 -8.30 81.11 5.52
N PHE A 16 -7.72 81.49 6.66
CA PHE A 16 -7.85 80.74 7.91
C PHE A 16 -9.25 80.87 8.51
N ILE A 17 -9.82 82.09 8.49
CA ILE A 17 -11.22 82.31 8.91
C ILE A 17 -12.19 81.56 8.00
N ILE A 18 -11.98 81.62 6.68
CA ILE A 18 -12.81 80.87 5.72
C ILE A 18 -12.71 79.38 6.03
N ALA A 19 -11.50 78.84 6.23
CA ALA A 19 -11.30 77.43 6.58
C ALA A 19 -12.03 77.04 7.87
N LEU A 20 -11.97 77.89 8.90
CA LEU A 20 -12.62 77.66 10.19
C LEU A 20 -14.14 77.70 10.07
N VAL A 21 -14.70 78.64 9.30
CA VAL A 21 -16.14 78.70 9.01
C VAL A 21 -16.58 77.49 8.19
N THR A 22 -15.84 77.08 7.16
CA THR A 22 -16.16 75.84 6.42
C THR A 22 -16.12 74.62 7.31
N CYS A 23 -15.16 74.51 8.23
CA CYS A 23 -15.09 73.40 9.18
C CYS A 23 -16.32 73.37 10.09
N LEU A 24 -16.74 74.54 10.60
CA LEU A 24 -17.91 74.67 11.46
C LEU A 24 -19.21 74.36 10.71
N VAL A 25 -19.33 74.77 9.45
CA VAL A 25 -20.45 74.44 8.57
C VAL A 25 -20.50 72.94 8.27
N VAL A 26 -19.36 72.29 8.02
CA VAL A 26 -19.29 70.84 7.79
C VAL A 26 -19.69 70.07 9.04
N LEU A 27 -19.21 70.47 10.22
CA LEU A 27 -19.59 69.85 11.50
C LEU A 27 -21.07 70.07 11.83
N PHE A 28 -21.62 71.24 11.51
CA PHE A 28 -23.04 71.53 11.70
C PHE A 28 -23.92 70.68 10.77
N PHE A 29 -23.49 70.48 9.52
CA PHE A 29 -24.15 69.58 8.57
C PHE A 29 -24.08 68.12 9.01
N ASP A 30 -22.94 67.68 9.55
CA ASP A 30 -22.75 66.34 10.12
C ASP A 30 -23.70 66.10 11.31
N TRP A 31 -23.90 67.12 12.16
CA TRP A 31 -24.81 67.04 13.32
C TRP A 31 -26.30 67.05 12.95
N ARG A 32 -26.69 67.79 11.89
CA ARG A 32 -28.11 67.96 11.53
C ARG A 32 -28.66 66.82 10.65
N MET A 33 -27.82 66.14 9.86
CA MET A 33 -28.27 65.18 8.83
C MET A 33 -27.39 63.91 8.78
N PRO A 34 -27.40 63.05 9.82
CA PRO A 34 -26.57 61.83 9.86
C PRO A 34 -26.88 60.80 8.75
N HIS A 35 -28.02 60.91 8.06
CA HIS A 35 -28.47 59.95 7.04
C HIS A 35 -27.84 60.17 5.65
N LEU A 36 -27.24 61.34 5.39
CA LEU A 36 -26.63 61.68 4.08
C LEU A 36 -25.10 61.48 4.06
N VAL A 37 -24.45 61.46 5.23
CA VAL A 37 -22.97 61.39 5.34
C VAL A 37 -22.45 59.94 5.44
N GLN A 38 -23.30 59.00 5.84
CA GLN A 38 -23.00 57.56 5.95
C GLN A 38 -22.63 56.91 4.59
N PRO A 39 -23.40 57.08 3.48
CA PRO A 39 -23.07 56.41 2.21
C PRO A 39 -21.78 56.94 1.54
N ALA A 40 -21.38 58.18 1.82
CA ALA A 40 -20.12 58.73 1.29
C ALA A 40 -18.87 58.10 1.93
N ARG A 41 -18.97 57.68 3.20
CA ARG A 41 -17.89 56.94 3.90
C ARG A 41 -17.78 55.49 3.42
N GLU A 42 -18.87 54.87 3.01
CA GLU A 42 -18.86 53.49 2.50
C GLU A 42 -18.20 53.37 1.11
N VAL A 43 -18.40 54.37 0.23
CA VAL A 43 -17.72 54.43 -1.08
C VAL A 43 -16.21 54.67 -0.93
N LEU A 44 -15.80 55.50 0.04
CA LEU A 44 -14.38 55.79 0.30
C LEU A 44 -13.64 54.59 0.92
N ASN A 45 -14.29 53.82 1.80
CA ASN A 45 -13.71 52.60 2.36
C ASN A 45 -13.70 51.43 1.37
N ALA A 46 -14.65 51.38 0.42
CA ALA A 46 -14.65 50.39 -0.67
C ALA A 46 -13.50 50.62 -1.67
N ALA A 47 -13.02 51.86 -1.83
CA ALA A 47 -11.90 52.18 -2.72
C ALA A 47 -10.52 51.81 -2.15
N TYR A 48 -10.37 51.60 -0.84
CA TYR A 48 -9.09 51.24 -0.20
C TYR A 48 -8.79 49.73 -0.23
N ASN A 49 -9.81 48.89 -0.38
CA ASN A 49 -9.69 47.44 -0.26
C ASN A 49 -9.06 46.70 -1.48
N PRO A 50 -9.16 47.17 -2.75
CA PRO A 50 -8.63 46.39 -3.87
C PRO A 50 -7.11 46.50 -4.04
N ILE A 51 -6.45 47.47 -3.40
CA ILE A 51 -5.00 47.66 -3.53
C ILE A 51 -4.21 46.58 -2.76
N TYR A 52 -4.75 46.08 -1.64
CA TYR A 52 -4.14 44.93 -0.93
C TYR A 52 -4.41 43.59 -1.64
N ALA A 53 -5.52 43.47 -2.37
CA ALA A 53 -5.84 42.26 -3.13
C ALA A 53 -5.00 42.10 -4.42
N LEU A 54 -4.57 43.20 -5.03
CA LEU A 54 -3.71 43.19 -6.22
C LEU A 54 -2.23 42.91 -5.90
N ALA A 55 -1.76 43.24 -4.70
CA ALA A 55 -0.37 43.08 -4.29
C ALA A 55 0.03 41.62 -3.94
N SER A 56 -0.94 40.74 -3.68
CA SER A 56 -0.69 39.35 -3.28
C SER A 56 -0.74 38.32 -4.43
N TYR A 57 -1.00 38.75 -5.67
CA TYR A 57 -1.10 37.84 -6.82
C TYR A 57 0.22 37.32 -7.43
N PRO A 58 1.43 37.93 -7.28
CA PRO A 58 2.61 37.43 -7.98
C PRO A 58 3.49 36.46 -7.17
N VAL A 59 3.06 35.98 -6.00
CA VAL A 59 3.88 35.08 -5.14
C VAL A 59 3.42 33.61 -5.20
N LEU A 60 2.17 33.33 -5.57
CA LEU A 60 1.67 31.94 -5.73
C LEU A 60 2.00 31.31 -7.09
N SER A 61 2.52 32.08 -8.05
CA SER A 61 2.84 31.56 -9.38
C SER A 61 4.19 30.83 -9.46
N ARG A 62 5.18 31.17 -8.61
CA ARG A 62 6.51 30.54 -8.67
C ARG A 62 6.56 29.16 -8.02
N GLU A 63 5.86 28.96 -6.90
CA GLU A 63 5.85 27.67 -6.20
C GLU A 63 4.91 26.65 -6.88
N TRP A 64 3.80 27.11 -7.48
CA TRP A 64 2.88 26.26 -8.25
C TRP A 64 3.44 25.88 -9.64
N LEU A 65 4.20 26.76 -10.30
CA LEU A 65 4.92 26.36 -11.53
C LEU A 65 5.99 25.30 -11.25
N ASN A 66 6.70 25.38 -10.12
CA ASN A 66 7.80 24.48 -9.81
C ASN A 66 7.34 23.04 -9.46
N GLN A 67 6.09 22.84 -9.05
CA GLN A 67 5.56 21.49 -8.80
C GLN A 67 4.99 20.79 -10.05
N GLN A 68 4.71 21.54 -11.13
CA GLN A 68 4.01 20.99 -12.31
C GLN A 68 4.86 20.91 -13.59
N THR A 69 6.04 21.54 -13.64
CA THR A 69 6.94 21.42 -14.80
C THR A 69 8.01 20.36 -14.57
N LYS A 70 7.64 19.07 -14.58
CA LYS A 70 8.64 18.06 -14.96
C LYS A 70 9.11 18.43 -16.37
N SER A 71 10.37 18.86 -16.51
CA SER A 71 10.93 19.22 -17.81
C SER A 71 10.65 18.10 -18.83
N GLU A 72 10.32 18.43 -20.08
CA GLU A 72 10.09 17.44 -21.13
C GLU A 72 11.26 16.43 -21.22
N ALA A 73 12.47 16.87 -20.92
CA ALA A 73 13.66 16.02 -20.83
C ALA A 73 13.58 15.00 -19.68
N GLN A 74 13.01 15.37 -18.53
CA GLN A 74 12.80 14.46 -17.40
C GLN A 74 11.69 13.44 -17.68
N LEU A 75 10.57 13.87 -18.28
CA LEU A 75 9.51 12.97 -18.72
C LEU A 75 10.01 11.97 -19.77
N ARG A 76 10.82 12.41 -20.72
CA ARG A 76 11.46 11.51 -21.70
C ARG A 76 12.41 10.51 -21.03
N ARG A 77 13.24 10.96 -20.07
CA ARG A 77 14.12 10.07 -19.30
C ARG A 77 13.34 9.02 -18.51
N GLU A 78 12.31 9.43 -17.79
CA GLU A 78 11.41 8.52 -17.06
C GLU A 78 10.74 7.53 -18.03
N ASN A 79 10.26 7.99 -19.19
CA ASN A 79 9.65 7.11 -20.19
C ASN A 79 10.66 6.09 -20.76
N THR A 80 11.89 6.51 -21.05
CA THR A 80 12.94 5.60 -21.52
C THR A 80 13.37 4.60 -20.44
N ALA A 81 13.44 5.02 -19.17
CA ALA A 81 13.75 4.14 -18.05
C ALA A 81 12.64 3.11 -17.83
N MET A 82 11.37 3.55 -17.79
CA MET A 82 10.21 2.66 -17.69
C MET A 82 10.14 1.68 -18.87
N ARG A 83 10.44 2.12 -20.10
CA ARG A 83 10.51 1.22 -21.27
C ARG A 83 11.62 0.18 -21.13
N ALA A 84 12.79 0.57 -20.60
CA ALA A 84 13.89 -0.36 -20.36
C ALA A 84 13.53 -1.40 -19.28
N GLU A 85 12.90 -0.97 -18.18
CA GLU A 85 12.40 -1.86 -17.13
C GLU A 85 11.34 -2.82 -17.68
N LEU A 86 10.42 -2.33 -18.51
CA LEU A 86 9.38 -3.14 -19.14
C LEU A 86 9.98 -4.17 -20.09
N LEU A 87 10.96 -3.78 -20.92
CA LEU A 87 11.68 -4.70 -21.79
C LEU A 87 12.42 -5.78 -20.98
N GLN A 88 13.09 -5.38 -19.90
CA GLN A 88 13.79 -6.31 -19.01
C GLN A 88 12.82 -7.28 -18.32
N ALA A 89 11.66 -6.79 -17.87
CA ALA A 89 10.61 -7.62 -17.29
C ALA A 89 10.04 -8.60 -18.32
N GLN A 90 9.80 -8.17 -19.56
CA GLN A 90 9.34 -9.03 -20.66
C GLN A 90 10.34 -10.14 -20.98
N VAL A 91 11.64 -9.83 -21.07
CA VAL A 91 12.69 -10.84 -21.29
C VAL A 91 12.73 -11.86 -20.15
N ARG A 92 12.57 -11.41 -18.89
CA ARG A 92 12.48 -12.32 -17.74
C ARG A 92 11.24 -13.22 -17.81
N LEU A 93 10.08 -12.67 -18.14
CA LEU A 93 8.85 -13.44 -18.30
C LEU A 93 8.98 -14.48 -19.41
N GLN A 94 9.56 -14.11 -20.55
CA GLN A 94 9.84 -15.05 -21.64
C GLN A 94 10.76 -16.18 -21.16
N LYS A 95 11.80 -15.87 -20.38
CA LYS A 95 12.70 -16.89 -19.86
C LYS A 95 12.02 -17.81 -18.85
N ILE A 96 11.17 -17.27 -17.99
CA ILE A 96 10.36 -18.06 -17.03
C ILE A 96 9.42 -19.00 -17.79
N ALA A 97 8.77 -18.53 -18.85
CA ALA A 97 7.89 -19.34 -19.68
C ALA A 97 8.65 -20.47 -20.41
N GLU A 98 9.85 -20.20 -20.92
CA GLU A 98 10.71 -21.23 -21.51
C GLU A 98 11.12 -22.29 -20.47
N LEU A 99 11.55 -21.85 -19.29
CA LEU A 99 11.93 -22.75 -18.19
C LEU A 99 10.74 -23.55 -17.66
N SER A 100 9.54 -22.97 -17.60
CA SER A 100 8.33 -23.68 -17.18
C SER A 100 7.93 -24.72 -18.23
N ALA A 101 8.00 -24.39 -19.52
CA ALA A 101 7.75 -25.32 -20.61
C ALA A 101 8.77 -26.48 -20.58
N GLU A 102 10.05 -26.19 -20.35
CA GLU A 102 11.08 -27.22 -20.20
C GLU A 102 10.85 -28.07 -18.95
N ASN A 103 10.49 -27.48 -17.81
CA ASN A 103 10.16 -28.24 -16.61
C ASN A 103 8.96 -29.16 -16.83
N THR A 104 7.95 -28.67 -17.54
CA THR A 104 6.77 -29.44 -17.94
C THR A 104 7.16 -30.61 -18.82
N ARG A 105 8.01 -30.38 -19.83
CA ARG A 105 8.55 -31.43 -20.71
C ARG A 105 9.33 -32.48 -19.91
N LEU A 106 10.25 -32.05 -19.04
CA LEU A 106 11.04 -32.94 -18.20
C LEU A 106 10.17 -33.77 -17.25
N ARG A 107 9.13 -33.18 -16.67
CA ARG A 107 8.20 -33.90 -15.80
C ARG A 107 7.26 -34.83 -16.56
N GLY A 108 6.84 -34.46 -17.76
CA GLY A 108 6.09 -35.34 -18.66
C GLY A 108 6.91 -36.57 -19.08
N LEU A 109 8.24 -36.43 -19.23
CA LEU A 109 9.15 -37.57 -19.41
C LEU A 109 9.29 -38.44 -18.14
N LEU A 110 8.91 -37.91 -16.97
CA LEU A 110 8.96 -38.57 -15.67
C LEU A 110 7.57 -39.00 -15.17
N ASP A 111 6.53 -38.97 -16.02
CA ASP A 111 5.12 -39.23 -15.67
C ASP A 111 4.67 -38.53 -14.38
N THR A 112 5.22 -37.36 -14.09
CA THR A 112 4.86 -36.57 -12.90
C THR A 112 3.94 -35.43 -13.33
N PRO A 113 2.66 -35.41 -12.95
CA PRO A 113 1.77 -34.33 -13.34
C PRO A 113 2.25 -32.99 -12.79
N LEU A 114 2.21 -31.98 -13.65
CA LEU A 114 2.63 -30.62 -13.35
C LEU A 114 1.40 -29.80 -12.91
N ILE A 115 1.38 -29.38 -11.65
CA ILE A 115 0.36 -28.46 -11.10
C ILE A 115 0.94 -27.05 -11.22
N ILE A 116 0.81 -26.40 -12.38
CA ILE A 116 1.23 -24.99 -12.54
C ILE A 116 0.05 -24.08 -12.94
N ASP A 117 -1.02 -24.60 -13.53
CA ASP A 117 -2.17 -23.79 -13.95
C ASP A 117 -3.37 -23.94 -13.00
N GLY A 118 -3.13 -23.66 -11.72
CA GLY A 118 -4.23 -23.49 -10.77
C GLY A 118 -4.99 -22.23 -11.11
N ARG A 119 -6.29 -22.33 -11.40
CA ARG A 119 -7.17 -21.16 -11.49
C ARG A 119 -6.98 -20.29 -10.24
N MET A 120 -7.03 -18.98 -10.42
CA MET A 120 -6.88 -18.01 -9.34
C MET A 120 -8.13 -17.13 -9.26
N GLU A 121 -8.54 -16.77 -8.05
CA GLU A 121 -9.60 -15.79 -7.81
C GLU A 121 -9.05 -14.65 -6.96
N ILE A 122 -9.25 -13.41 -7.43
CA ILE A 122 -8.85 -12.21 -6.70
C ILE A 122 -9.99 -11.81 -5.75
N ALA A 123 -9.66 -11.55 -4.50
CA ALA A 123 -10.59 -11.13 -3.46
C ALA A 123 -10.05 -9.91 -2.70
N GLU A 124 -10.94 -9.16 -2.08
CA GLU A 124 -10.62 -8.05 -1.19
C GLU A 124 -10.86 -8.45 0.27
N VAL A 125 -9.99 -8.00 1.17
CA VAL A 125 -10.15 -8.17 2.61
C VAL A 125 -11.14 -7.10 3.12
N ILE A 126 -12.29 -7.56 3.61
CA ILE A 126 -13.39 -6.71 4.07
C ILE A 126 -13.52 -6.61 5.59
N GLY A 127 -12.72 -7.38 6.32
CA GLY A 127 -12.70 -7.31 7.77
C GLY A 127 -11.77 -8.32 8.42
N THR A 128 -11.64 -8.19 9.74
CA THR A 128 -10.93 -9.11 10.62
C THR A 128 -11.91 -9.70 11.63
N ASP A 129 -11.61 -10.88 12.14
CA ASP A 129 -12.42 -11.46 13.21
C ASP A 129 -12.30 -10.66 14.51
N PRO A 130 -13.37 -10.54 15.31
CA PRO A 130 -13.33 -9.84 16.59
C PRO A 130 -12.57 -10.59 17.69
N ASP A 131 -12.34 -11.90 17.58
CA ASP A 131 -11.59 -12.67 18.59
C ASP A 131 -10.07 -12.39 18.50
N PRO A 132 -9.45 -11.75 19.51
CA PRO A 132 -8.02 -11.43 19.47
C PRO A 132 -7.11 -12.66 19.57
N LEU A 133 -7.64 -13.83 19.96
CA LEU A 133 -6.87 -15.08 20.00
C LEU A 133 -6.82 -15.77 18.63
N ARG A 134 -7.65 -15.33 17.68
CA ARG A 134 -7.81 -15.93 16.36
C ARG A 134 -7.38 -14.93 15.31
N HIS A 135 -6.38 -15.30 14.53
CA HIS A 135 -5.89 -14.45 13.44
C HIS A 135 -6.65 -14.83 12.17
N ILE A 136 -7.88 -14.33 12.06
CA ILE A 136 -8.78 -14.61 10.94
C ILE A 136 -9.13 -13.31 10.22
N ILE A 137 -9.10 -13.35 8.89
CA ILE A 137 -9.58 -12.28 8.02
C ILE A 137 -10.80 -12.74 7.21
N VAL A 138 -11.61 -11.80 6.77
CA VAL A 138 -12.81 -12.03 5.97
C VAL A 138 -12.61 -11.43 4.59
N ILE A 139 -12.88 -12.20 3.54
CA ILE A 139 -12.75 -11.78 2.14
C ILE A 139 -14.11 -11.69 1.45
N ASN A 140 -14.25 -10.81 0.45
CA ASN A 140 -15.51 -10.56 -0.29
C ASN A 140 -15.81 -11.58 -1.42
N ARG A 141 -15.30 -12.80 -1.28
CA ARG A 141 -15.51 -13.91 -2.21
C ARG A 141 -15.90 -15.16 -1.45
N GLY A 142 -16.81 -15.94 -2.02
CA GLY A 142 -17.49 -17.04 -1.36
C GLY A 142 -17.77 -18.20 -2.31
N SER A 143 -18.76 -19.03 -1.96
CA SER A 143 -19.14 -20.18 -2.77
C SER A 143 -19.70 -19.80 -4.14
N ASN A 144 -20.25 -18.58 -4.30
CA ASN A 144 -20.65 -18.06 -5.62
C ASN A 144 -19.46 -17.85 -6.56
N SER A 145 -18.27 -17.61 -6.01
CA SER A 145 -17.00 -17.58 -6.74
C SER A 145 -16.31 -18.94 -6.76
N GLN A 146 -17.03 -20.01 -6.39
CA GLN A 146 -16.57 -21.39 -6.33
C GLN A 146 -15.41 -21.62 -5.33
N LEU A 147 -15.30 -20.76 -4.32
CA LEU A 147 -14.33 -20.97 -3.24
C LEU A 147 -14.72 -22.17 -2.38
N ARG A 148 -13.71 -22.85 -1.84
CA ARG A 148 -13.85 -24.04 -1.00
C ARG A 148 -12.94 -23.95 0.22
N VAL A 149 -13.36 -24.61 1.31
CA VAL A 149 -12.52 -24.78 2.50
C VAL A 149 -11.24 -25.52 2.11
N GLY A 150 -10.11 -25.10 2.67
CA GLY A 150 -8.80 -25.68 2.42
C GLY A 150 -8.00 -24.98 1.31
N GLN A 151 -8.59 -24.06 0.55
CA GLN A 151 -7.85 -23.31 -0.47
C GLN A 151 -6.82 -22.36 0.16
N THR A 152 -5.65 -22.27 -0.48
CA THR A 152 -4.56 -21.39 -0.06
C THR A 152 -4.81 -19.96 -0.49
N VAL A 153 -4.54 -19.02 0.40
CA VAL A 153 -4.66 -17.58 0.17
C VAL A 153 -3.28 -16.94 0.21
N LEU A 154 -2.99 -16.11 -0.79
CA LEU A 154 -1.72 -15.46 -1.03
C LEU A 154 -1.88 -13.94 -1.10
N ASP A 155 -0.81 -13.23 -0.76
CA ASP A 155 -0.58 -11.82 -1.12
C ASP A 155 0.55 -11.73 -2.17
N ASP A 156 0.88 -10.52 -2.61
CA ASP A 156 1.97 -10.20 -3.53
C ASP A 156 3.35 -10.77 -3.13
N LYS A 157 3.55 -11.01 -1.83
CA LYS A 157 4.82 -11.48 -1.26
C LYS A 157 4.85 -12.96 -0.88
N GLY A 158 3.72 -13.61 -0.66
CA GLY A 158 3.73 -15.00 -0.17
C GLY A 158 2.41 -15.50 0.40
N ILE A 159 2.46 -16.67 1.05
CA ILE A 159 1.29 -17.29 1.66
C ILE A 159 0.81 -16.46 2.86
N MET A 160 -0.46 -16.08 2.84
CA MET A 160 -1.14 -15.45 3.98
C MET A 160 -1.79 -16.48 4.89
N GLY A 161 -2.38 -17.53 4.33
CA GLY A 161 -3.16 -18.48 5.11
C GLY A 161 -4.01 -19.44 4.28
N GLN A 162 -5.09 -19.93 4.90
CA GLN A 162 -6.00 -20.92 4.32
C GLN A 162 -7.46 -20.61 4.62
N ILE A 163 -8.35 -20.88 3.66
CA ILE A 163 -9.80 -20.75 3.86
C ILE A 163 -10.28 -21.82 4.85
N ILE A 164 -10.94 -21.40 5.92
CA ILE A 164 -11.52 -22.28 6.95
C ILE A 164 -13.04 -22.34 6.91
N SER A 165 -13.70 -21.36 6.29
CA SER A 165 -15.15 -21.33 6.14
C SER A 165 -15.54 -20.53 4.91
N VAL A 166 -16.58 -20.98 4.21
CA VAL A 166 -17.08 -20.35 2.99
C VAL A 166 -18.57 -20.08 3.15
N TYR A 167 -18.98 -18.85 2.86
CA TYR A 167 -20.37 -18.38 2.78
C TYR A 167 -20.69 -18.00 1.32
N PRO A 168 -21.95 -17.68 0.97
CA PRO A 168 -22.31 -17.34 -0.41
C PRO A 168 -21.48 -16.21 -1.03
N HIS A 169 -21.24 -15.13 -0.27
CA HIS A 169 -20.56 -13.92 -0.75
C HIS A 169 -19.28 -13.56 0.02
N SER A 170 -18.89 -14.36 0.99
CA SER A 170 -17.69 -14.12 1.80
C SER A 170 -17.05 -15.42 2.25
N SER A 171 -15.79 -15.35 2.66
CA SER A 171 -15.07 -16.49 3.23
C SER A 171 -14.18 -16.02 4.37
N ARG A 172 -13.94 -16.91 5.33
CA ARG A 172 -13.02 -16.70 6.45
C ARG A 172 -11.70 -17.40 6.16
N VAL A 173 -10.61 -16.66 6.30
CA VAL A 173 -9.24 -17.11 6.06
C VAL A 173 -8.50 -17.09 7.39
N MET A 174 -7.99 -18.24 7.81
CA MET A 174 -7.06 -18.34 8.94
C MET A 174 -5.66 -18.00 8.47
N LEU A 175 -5.03 -17.02 9.12
CA LEU A 175 -3.68 -16.56 8.79
C LEU A 175 -2.61 -17.52 9.32
N LEU A 176 -1.44 -17.53 8.67
CA LEU A 176 -0.28 -18.31 9.11
C LEU A 176 0.17 -18.01 10.55
N SER A 177 -0.09 -16.79 11.03
CA SER A 177 0.25 -16.35 12.38
C SER A 177 -0.62 -16.96 13.47
N ASP A 178 -1.77 -17.55 13.14
CA ASP A 178 -2.67 -18.18 14.12
C ASP A 178 -2.00 -19.39 14.77
N LYS A 179 -2.22 -19.59 16.08
CA LYS A 179 -1.60 -20.69 16.84
C LYS A 179 -2.07 -22.07 16.42
N GLU A 180 -3.27 -22.18 15.86
CA GLU A 180 -3.80 -23.43 15.33
C GLU A 180 -3.31 -23.71 13.89
N HIS A 181 -2.59 -22.76 13.28
CA HIS A 181 -2.11 -22.92 11.92
C HIS A 181 -0.72 -23.55 11.88
N SER A 182 -0.57 -24.57 11.04
CA SER A 182 0.72 -25.19 10.76
C SER A 182 0.87 -25.55 9.28
N LEU A 183 2.06 -25.34 8.75
CA LEU A 183 2.40 -25.53 7.34
C LEU A 183 3.71 -26.32 7.22
N SER A 184 3.69 -27.34 6.36
CA SER A 184 4.91 -28.03 5.95
C SER A 184 5.73 -27.17 5.00
N VAL A 185 6.98 -26.93 5.35
CA VAL A 185 7.89 -26.06 4.60
C VAL A 185 9.17 -26.77 4.21
N ARG A 186 9.90 -26.14 3.30
CA ARG A 186 11.22 -26.54 2.83
C ARG A 186 12.14 -25.33 2.82
N LEU A 187 13.35 -25.51 3.33
CA LEU A 187 14.41 -24.49 3.27
C LEU A 187 14.96 -24.36 1.84
N GLU A 188 15.30 -23.13 1.45
CA GLU A 188 15.77 -22.81 0.11
C GLU A 188 17.06 -23.54 -0.25
N HIS A 189 18.07 -23.48 0.64
CA HIS A 189 19.42 -23.91 0.31
C HIS A 189 19.63 -25.40 0.58
N THR A 190 19.20 -25.87 1.75
CA THR A 190 19.40 -27.27 2.17
C THR A 190 18.35 -28.22 1.61
N GLY A 191 17.20 -27.71 1.18
CA GLY A 191 16.06 -28.54 0.80
C GLY A 191 15.46 -29.32 1.98
N MET A 192 15.91 -29.07 3.21
CA MET A 192 15.41 -29.71 4.42
C MET A 192 13.95 -29.34 4.64
N ARG A 193 13.16 -30.32 5.07
CA ARG A 193 11.75 -30.15 5.41
C ARG A 193 11.61 -29.84 6.90
N ALA A 194 10.69 -28.94 7.21
CA ALA A 194 10.34 -28.56 8.57
C ALA A 194 8.85 -28.20 8.64
N ILE A 195 8.36 -27.91 9.84
CA ILE A 195 7.01 -27.39 10.04
C ILE A 195 7.13 -25.97 10.57
N VAL A 196 6.31 -25.06 10.03
CA VAL A 196 6.15 -23.71 10.55
C VAL A 196 4.77 -23.59 11.16
N SER A 197 4.69 -23.12 12.40
CA SER A 197 3.48 -22.87 13.16
C SER A 197 3.36 -21.40 13.53
N GLY A 198 2.13 -20.90 13.62
CA GLY A 198 1.87 -19.54 14.08
C GLY A 198 2.08 -19.40 15.58
N THR A 199 2.50 -18.22 16.03
CA THR A 199 2.71 -17.95 17.46
C THR A 199 1.60 -17.11 18.09
N GLY A 200 0.62 -16.66 17.31
CA GLY A 200 -0.34 -15.61 17.68
C GLY A 200 0.28 -14.20 17.60
N ASP A 201 1.38 -14.03 16.88
CA ASP A 201 1.99 -12.73 16.57
C ASP A 201 2.06 -12.61 15.05
N LEU A 202 1.51 -11.52 14.49
CA LEU A 202 1.48 -11.28 13.05
C LEU A 202 2.88 -11.16 12.43
N GLY A 203 3.90 -10.82 13.21
CA GLY A 203 5.28 -10.66 12.75
C GLY A 203 6.19 -11.87 12.97
N ARG A 204 5.68 -12.94 13.59
CA ARG A 204 6.51 -14.07 14.03
C ARG A 204 5.81 -15.40 13.80
N LEU A 205 6.52 -16.31 13.13
CA LEU A 205 6.20 -17.72 13.05
C LEU A 205 7.31 -18.51 13.71
N LYS A 206 7.00 -19.72 14.16
CA LYS A 206 7.95 -20.63 14.78
C LYS A 206 8.17 -21.80 13.85
N MET A 207 9.43 -22.13 13.58
CA MET A 207 9.81 -23.34 12.86
C MET A 207 10.23 -24.41 13.87
N GLU A 208 9.67 -25.61 13.69
CA GLU A 208 9.77 -26.74 14.60
C GLU A 208 10.32 -28.00 13.91
N TYR A 209 10.74 -28.97 14.71
CA TYR A 209 11.28 -30.27 14.30
C TYR A 209 12.57 -30.21 13.46
N VAL A 210 13.39 -29.19 13.73
CA VAL A 210 14.68 -29.04 13.05
C VAL A 210 15.82 -29.51 13.97
N PRO A 211 16.61 -30.53 13.59
CA PRO A 211 17.72 -31.00 14.40
C PRO A 211 18.75 -29.90 14.69
N THR A 212 19.31 -29.88 15.89
CA THR A 212 20.36 -28.90 16.27
C THR A 212 21.63 -29.01 15.39
N SER A 213 21.87 -30.16 14.78
CA SER A 213 22.97 -30.40 13.83
C SER A 213 22.73 -29.81 12.43
N ALA A 214 21.51 -29.36 12.12
CA ALA A 214 21.16 -28.82 10.81
C ALA A 214 21.89 -27.49 10.52
N ASN A 215 22.46 -27.38 9.33
CA ASN A 215 23.13 -26.15 8.89
C ASN A 215 22.11 -25.13 8.37
N ILE A 216 21.66 -24.24 9.26
CA ILE A 216 20.62 -23.24 8.99
C ILE A 216 21.15 -21.86 9.35
N LYS A 217 20.84 -20.88 8.52
CA LYS A 217 21.35 -19.50 8.67
C LYS A 217 20.20 -18.51 8.75
N VAL A 218 20.40 -17.47 9.56
CA VAL A 218 19.53 -16.29 9.55
C VAL A 218 19.60 -15.64 8.16
N GLY A 219 18.44 -15.21 7.65
CA GLY A 219 18.27 -14.68 6.30
C GLY A 219 17.89 -15.72 5.24
N GLU A 220 17.88 -17.02 5.58
CA GLU A 220 17.46 -18.06 4.65
C GLU A 220 15.94 -18.03 4.40
N LYS A 221 15.53 -18.19 3.14
CA LYS A 221 14.13 -18.21 2.75
C LYS A 221 13.52 -19.60 2.95
N VAL A 222 12.22 -19.58 3.24
CA VAL A 222 11.43 -20.76 3.56
C VAL A 222 10.23 -20.81 2.62
N TYR A 223 10.05 -21.94 1.94
CA TYR A 223 8.99 -22.15 0.94
C TYR A 223 8.05 -23.28 1.36
N SER A 224 6.80 -23.27 0.90
CA SER A 224 5.87 -24.38 1.12
C SER A 224 6.37 -25.67 0.45
N SER A 225 6.29 -26.80 1.15
CA SER A 225 6.82 -28.08 0.64
C SER A 225 5.81 -28.88 -0.19
N GLY A 226 4.52 -28.56 -0.09
CA GLY A 226 3.44 -29.34 -0.72
C GLY A 226 3.08 -30.65 -0.01
N LEU A 227 3.73 -30.95 1.12
CA LEU A 227 3.45 -32.15 1.90
C LEU A 227 2.06 -32.09 2.53
N GLY A 228 1.35 -33.22 2.47
CA GLY A 228 0.00 -33.34 3.01
C GLY A 228 -1.10 -32.75 2.13
N GLN A 229 -0.80 -32.27 0.92
CA GLN A 229 -1.76 -31.76 -0.08
C GLN A 229 -2.67 -30.58 0.36
N HIS A 230 -2.45 -29.99 1.54
CA HIS A 230 -3.22 -28.83 2.01
C HIS A 230 -2.75 -27.50 1.39
N PHE A 231 -1.48 -27.45 0.97
CA PHE A 231 -0.86 -26.27 0.38
C PHE A 231 -0.11 -26.65 -0.89
N PRO A 232 -0.10 -25.78 -1.91
CA PRO A 232 0.72 -26.00 -3.09
C PRO A 232 2.21 -25.80 -2.74
N ALA A 233 3.10 -26.54 -3.40
CA ALA A 233 4.53 -26.44 -3.19
C ALA A 233 5.13 -25.19 -3.87
N GLY A 234 6.19 -24.63 -3.28
CA GLY A 234 7.04 -23.62 -3.94
C GLY A 234 6.67 -22.16 -3.69
N TYR A 235 5.73 -21.87 -2.79
CA TYR A 235 5.34 -20.51 -2.44
C TYR A 235 6.12 -20.02 -1.22
N LEU A 236 6.51 -18.74 -1.23
CA LEU A 236 7.27 -18.14 -0.14
C LEU A 236 6.41 -18.04 1.12
N VAL A 237 6.96 -18.50 2.25
CA VAL A 237 6.31 -18.44 3.56
C VAL A 237 6.94 -17.32 4.41
N GLY A 238 8.27 -17.24 4.40
CA GLY A 238 8.98 -16.27 5.21
C GLY A 238 10.49 -16.40 5.12
N THR A 239 11.17 -15.65 5.99
CA THR A 239 12.63 -15.62 6.12
C THR A 239 13.03 -15.89 7.55
N ILE A 240 14.06 -16.72 7.76
CA ILE A 240 14.56 -17.04 9.10
C ILE A 240 15.15 -15.79 9.74
N SER A 241 14.62 -15.38 10.88
CA SER A 241 15.05 -14.17 11.59
C SER A 241 15.93 -14.48 12.80
N LYS A 242 15.73 -15.64 13.44
CA LYS A 242 16.53 -16.05 14.60
C LYS A 242 16.66 -17.57 14.68
N VAL A 243 17.84 -18.04 15.07
CA VAL A 243 18.12 -19.46 15.31
C VAL A 243 18.65 -19.60 16.73
N GLN A 244 17.93 -20.35 17.58
CA GLN A 244 18.33 -20.64 18.94
C GLN A 244 18.57 -22.15 19.09
N ARG A 245 19.81 -22.51 19.42
CA ARG A 245 20.24 -23.89 19.64
C ARG A 245 20.41 -24.10 21.14
N HIS A 246 19.59 -24.94 21.73
CA HIS A 246 19.73 -25.31 23.14
C HIS A 246 20.65 -26.53 23.25
N ASN A 247 21.63 -26.49 24.16
CA ASN A 247 22.58 -27.59 24.36
C ASN A 247 21.94 -28.88 24.90
N SER A 248 20.72 -28.79 25.44
CA SER A 248 19.94 -29.91 26.00
C SER A 248 18.77 -30.37 25.12
N GLY A 249 18.49 -29.67 24.01
CA GLY A 249 17.36 -29.97 23.13
C GLY A 249 17.78 -30.65 21.84
N GLU A 250 17.07 -31.71 21.45
CA GLU A 250 17.29 -32.39 20.15
C GLU A 250 16.95 -31.49 18.96
N PHE A 251 16.05 -30.53 19.15
CA PHE A 251 15.58 -29.60 18.12
C PHE A 251 15.95 -28.15 18.41
N ALA A 252 16.33 -27.44 17.36
CA ALA A 252 16.53 -25.99 17.38
C ALA A 252 15.19 -25.25 17.38
N GLN A 253 15.14 -24.13 18.09
CA GLN A 253 14.01 -23.20 18.03
C GLN A 253 14.34 -22.06 17.07
N ILE A 254 13.55 -21.93 16.02
CA ILE A 254 13.82 -21.01 14.92
C ILE A 254 12.64 -20.07 14.76
N ASP A 255 12.90 -18.77 14.77
CA ASP A 255 11.89 -17.76 14.47
C ASP A 255 11.96 -17.41 12.97
N VAL A 256 10.79 -17.34 12.35
CA VAL A 256 10.63 -16.99 10.94
C VAL A 256 9.74 -15.76 10.85
N THR A 257 10.19 -14.75 10.11
CA THR A 257 9.37 -13.58 9.79
C THR A 257 8.51 -13.90 8.57
N PRO A 258 7.17 -13.78 8.63
CA PRO A 258 6.31 -13.98 7.48
C PRO A 258 6.69 -13.08 6.31
N ALA A 259 6.62 -13.61 5.09
CA ALA A 259 6.80 -12.80 3.88
C ALA A 259 5.54 -11.98 3.53
N ALA A 260 4.36 -12.58 3.75
CA ALA A 260 3.08 -11.95 3.43
C ALA A 260 2.69 -10.85 4.44
N GLN A 261 1.90 -9.88 3.99
CA GLN A 261 1.48 -8.75 4.81
C GLN A 261 0.23 -9.10 5.61
N LEU A 262 0.41 -9.76 6.75
CA LEU A 262 -0.69 -10.28 7.56
C LEU A 262 -1.56 -9.19 8.22
N ALA A 263 -1.05 -7.95 8.34
CA ALA A 263 -1.71 -6.85 9.06
C ALA A 263 -2.35 -5.77 8.16
N GLY A 264 -2.19 -5.83 6.83
CA GLY A 264 -2.54 -4.69 5.95
C GLY A 264 -2.81 -5.01 4.49
N GLY A 265 -2.97 -6.29 4.13
CA GLY A 265 -3.34 -6.66 2.76
C GLY A 265 -4.77 -6.22 2.43
N HIS A 266 -4.94 -5.39 1.39
CA HIS A 266 -6.26 -5.03 0.86
C HIS A 266 -6.78 -6.09 -0.12
N HIS A 267 -5.88 -6.66 -0.92
CA HIS A 267 -6.22 -7.63 -1.97
C HIS A 267 -5.45 -8.92 -1.73
N VAL A 268 -6.11 -10.04 -2.01
CA VAL A 268 -5.54 -11.37 -1.87
C VAL A 268 -5.91 -12.22 -3.08
N VAL A 269 -5.13 -13.26 -3.31
CA VAL A 269 -5.36 -14.24 -4.36
C VAL A 269 -5.64 -15.60 -3.73
N VAL A 270 -6.75 -16.22 -4.12
CA VAL A 270 -7.11 -17.57 -3.72
C VAL A 270 -6.73 -18.53 -4.83
N LEU A 271 -5.96 -19.57 -4.47
CA LEU A 271 -5.55 -20.62 -5.40
C LEU A 271 -6.55 -21.77 -5.42
N PHE A 272 -6.93 -22.20 -6.63
CA PHE A 272 -7.73 -23.39 -6.83
C PHE A 272 -6.83 -24.61 -6.91
N SER A 273 -6.95 -25.48 -5.91
CA SER A 273 -6.16 -26.70 -5.76
C SER A 273 -6.70 -27.89 -6.56
N ASP A 274 -7.55 -27.69 -7.58
CA ASP A 274 -8.41 -28.71 -8.24
C ASP A 274 -7.67 -29.89 -8.90
N SER A 275 -6.35 -30.01 -8.77
CA SER A 275 -5.54 -31.13 -9.28
C SER A 275 -4.91 -32.03 -8.19
N LEU A 276 -5.14 -31.79 -6.90
CA LEU A 276 -4.53 -32.62 -5.83
C LEU A 276 -5.38 -33.84 -5.42
N ALA A 277 -6.69 -33.85 -5.72
CA ALA A 277 -7.62 -34.84 -5.19
C ALA A 277 -7.90 -36.06 -6.10
N MET A 278 -7.35 -36.12 -7.32
CA MET A 278 -7.71 -37.16 -8.30
C MET A 278 -6.70 -38.30 -8.48
N GLU A 279 -5.62 -38.33 -7.70
CA GLU A 279 -4.58 -39.36 -7.87
C GLU A 279 -4.28 -40.12 -6.57
N GLN A 280 -5.34 -40.67 -5.97
CA GLN A 280 -5.19 -41.94 -5.27
C GLN A 280 -5.87 -43.00 -6.13
N PRO A 281 -5.14 -43.99 -6.69
CA PRO A 281 -5.80 -45.16 -7.22
C PRO A 281 -6.53 -45.80 -6.04
N HIS A 282 -7.84 -45.97 -6.21
CA HIS A 282 -8.64 -46.82 -5.36
C HIS A 282 -7.99 -48.21 -5.40
N VAL A 283 -7.16 -48.52 -4.40
CA VAL A 283 -6.69 -49.89 -4.20
C VAL A 283 -7.87 -50.58 -3.54
N ASP A 284 -8.78 -51.08 -4.38
CA ASP A 284 -9.70 -52.13 -3.99
C ASP A 284 -8.85 -53.29 -3.46
N ARG A 285 -9.09 -53.67 -2.20
CA ARG A 285 -8.64 -54.93 -1.62
C ARG A 285 -9.77 -55.94 -1.69
#